data_AF-A0A520EJX9-F1
#
_entry.id   AF-A0A520EJX9-F1
#
_cell.length_a   1.000
_cell.length_b   1.000
_cell.length_c   1.000
_cell.angle_alpha   90.00
_cell.angle_beta   90.00
_cell.angle_gamma   90.00
#
_symmetry.space_group_name_H-M   'P 1'
#
loop_
_entity.id
_entity.type
_entity.pdbx_description
1 polymer ?
#
loop_
_entity_poly.entity_id
_entity_poly.type
_entity_poly.pdbx_seq_one_letter_code
_entity_poly.pdbx_strand_id
1 'polypeptide(L)'
;DEVRPEYPDTSEDLAPYGWPVYRVHQELIAVRRRNPWLYSARTETLELTNTALLYRVYADDNSMTVALNLGDEAIDYPARGSEVLAGEAHLNDGRVSVPPHGWAVIG
;
A
#
# COMPACT_ATOMS: atom_id res chain seq x y z
N ASP A 1 -11.63 27.95 -16.75
CA ASP A 1 -10.85 27.34 -15.67
C ASP A 1 -11.00 25.84 -15.84
N GLU A 2 -9.92 25.14 -16.10
CA GLU A 2 -9.97 23.73 -16.50
C GLU A 2 -9.77 22.85 -15.25
N VAL A 3 -10.85 22.18 -14.83
CA VAL A 3 -10.88 21.38 -13.60
C VAL A 3 -10.01 20.11 -13.72
N ARG A 4 -9.70 19.68 -14.94
CA ARG A 4 -8.93 18.47 -15.23
C ARG A 4 -7.98 18.68 -16.41
N PRO A 5 -6.78 19.22 -16.18
CA PRO A 5 -5.76 19.32 -17.22
C PRO A 5 -5.41 17.93 -17.77
N GLU A 6 -4.96 17.90 -19.03
CA GLU A 6 -4.46 16.68 -19.67
C GLU A 6 -3.30 16.06 -18.87
N TYR A 7 -3.21 14.73 -18.88
CA TYR A 7 -2.12 14.03 -18.20
C TYR A 7 -0.83 14.23 -18.99
N PRO A 8 0.30 14.61 -18.34
CA PRO A 8 1.53 14.91 -19.04
C PRO A 8 2.14 13.67 -19.70
N ASP A 9 2.77 13.88 -20.86
CA ASP A 9 3.44 12.81 -21.63
C ASP A 9 4.72 12.30 -20.95
N THR A 10 5.37 13.13 -20.11
CA THR A 10 6.61 12.79 -19.42
C THR A 10 6.53 13.06 -17.91
N SER A 11 7.38 12.37 -17.14
CA SER A 11 7.47 12.60 -15.69
C SER A 11 8.06 13.97 -15.33
N GLU A 12 8.83 14.59 -16.23
CA GLU A 12 9.43 15.91 -16.00
C GLU A 12 8.37 17.02 -16.01
N ASP A 13 7.27 16.80 -16.74
CA ASP A 13 6.13 17.72 -16.85
C ASP A 13 5.07 17.49 -15.77
N LEU A 14 5.31 16.58 -14.82
CA LEU A 14 4.45 16.44 -13.65
C LEU A 14 4.50 17.73 -12.83
N ALA A 15 3.31 18.21 -12.44
CA ALA A 15 3.21 19.32 -11.50
C ALA A 15 4.08 19.03 -10.26
N PRO A 16 4.71 20.02 -9.62
CA PRO A 16 5.67 19.79 -8.54
C PRO A 16 5.14 18.91 -7.38
N TYR A 17 3.82 18.91 -7.16
CA TYR A 17 3.13 18.07 -6.17
C TYR A 17 2.85 16.63 -6.61
N GLY A 18 3.12 16.25 -7.85
CA GLY A 18 2.90 14.90 -8.40
C GLY A 18 4.03 13.90 -8.08
N TRP A 19 5.22 14.39 -7.75
CA TRP A 19 6.40 13.55 -7.46
C TRP A 19 6.21 12.55 -6.32
N PRO A 20 5.55 12.88 -5.19
CA PRO A 20 5.26 11.90 -4.15
C PRO A 20 4.42 10.72 -4.68
N VAL A 21 3.37 11.01 -5.45
CA VAL A 21 2.49 9.98 -6.04
C VAL A 21 3.25 9.14 -7.09
N TYR A 22 4.11 9.78 -7.88
CA TYR A 22 4.97 9.07 -8.83
C TYR A 22 5.89 8.06 -8.12
N ARG A 23 6.50 8.45 -6.99
CA ARG A 23 7.35 7.54 -6.19
C ARG A 23 6.56 6.37 -5.62
N VAL A 24 5.34 6.59 -5.14
CA VAL A 24 4.44 5.51 -4.69
C VAL A 24 4.17 4.51 -5.82
N HIS A 25 3.92 4.98 -7.04
CA HIS A 25 3.73 4.08 -8.19
C HIS A 25 4.99 3.25 -8.48
N GLN A 26 6.17 3.87 -8.46
CA GLN A 26 7.44 3.16 -8.67
C GLN A 26 7.66 2.06 -7.60
N GLU A 27 7.37 2.38 -6.35
CA GLU A 27 7.47 1.45 -5.23
C GLU A 27 6.53 0.25 -5.39
N LEU A 28 5.24 0.50 -5.67
CA LEU A 28 4.25 -0.55 -5.89
C LEU A 28 4.54 -1.40 -7.15
N ILE A 29 5.08 -0.80 -8.21
CA ILE A 29 5.55 -1.54 -9.39
C ILE A 29 6.73 -2.44 -9.03
N ALA A 30 7.67 -1.97 -8.21
CA ALA A 30 8.78 -2.78 -7.74
C ALA A 30 8.30 -3.98 -6.91
N VAL A 31 7.33 -3.78 -6.00
CA VAL A 31 6.69 -4.87 -5.26
C VAL A 31 6.06 -5.88 -6.21
N ARG A 32 5.27 -5.44 -7.19
CA ARG A 32 4.64 -6.33 -8.18
C ARG A 32 5.67 -7.14 -8.98
N ARG A 33 6.77 -6.51 -9.42
CA ARG A 33 7.83 -7.17 -10.20
C ARG A 33 8.57 -8.23 -9.39
N ARG A 34 8.79 -8.00 -8.10
CA ARG A 34 9.45 -8.97 -7.19
C ARG A 34 8.54 -10.12 -6.76
N ASN A 35 7.22 -9.93 -6.87
CA ASN A 35 6.20 -10.90 -6.47
C ASN A 35 5.36 -11.33 -7.68
N PRO A 36 5.92 -12.12 -8.62
CA PRO A 36 5.26 -12.43 -9.88
C PRO A 36 3.91 -13.11 -9.67
N TRP A 37 3.73 -13.89 -8.60
CA TRP A 37 2.48 -14.57 -8.22
C TRP A 37 1.26 -13.63 -8.06
N LEU A 38 1.48 -12.32 -7.89
CA LEU A 38 0.40 -11.33 -7.83
C LEU A 38 -0.46 -11.24 -9.10
N TYR A 39 -0.03 -11.83 -10.22
CA TYR A 39 -0.85 -11.88 -11.44
C TYR A 39 -2.12 -12.73 -11.29
N SER A 40 -2.09 -13.76 -10.44
CA SER A 40 -3.21 -14.69 -10.22
C SER A 40 -3.85 -14.54 -8.83
N ALA A 41 -3.38 -13.58 -8.04
CA ALA A 41 -3.79 -13.42 -6.67
C ALA A 41 -5.25 -12.99 -6.50
N ARG A 42 -5.84 -13.46 -5.41
CA ARG A 42 -7.14 -13.01 -4.91
C ARG A 42 -6.95 -12.13 -3.68
N THR A 43 -7.95 -11.32 -3.40
CA THR A 43 -8.00 -10.47 -2.21
C THR A 43 -9.08 -10.95 -1.24
N GLU A 44 -8.79 -10.87 0.05
CA GLU A 44 -9.74 -11.13 1.14
C GLU A 44 -9.66 -9.98 2.13
N THR A 45 -10.79 -9.32 2.39
CA THR A 45 -10.87 -8.29 3.44
C THR A 45 -10.77 -8.95 4.80
N LEU A 46 -9.80 -8.51 5.61
CA LEU A 46 -9.59 -8.99 6.98
C LEU A 46 -10.26 -8.07 7.99
N GLU A 47 -10.12 -6.75 7.80
CA GLU A 47 -10.72 -5.72 8.65
C GLU A 47 -11.19 -4.55 7.78
N LEU A 48 -12.35 -3.98 8.11
CA LEU A 48 -12.88 -2.80 7.44
C LEU A 48 -13.61 -1.92 8.44
N THR A 49 -13.20 -0.67 8.52
CA THR A 49 -13.88 0.40 9.25
C THR A 49 -14.10 1.58 8.31
N ASN A 50 -14.71 2.66 8.79
CA ASN A 50 -14.88 3.88 8.00
C ASN A 50 -13.54 4.53 7.61
N THR A 51 -12.48 4.29 8.38
CA THR A 51 -11.19 4.96 8.22
C THR A 51 -10.02 3.99 8.07
N ALA A 52 -10.27 2.69 7.99
CA ALA A 52 -9.20 1.71 7.84
C ALA A 52 -9.63 0.49 7.03
N LEU A 53 -8.70 -0.05 6.25
CA LEU A 53 -8.88 -1.28 5.48
C LEU A 53 -7.63 -2.15 5.62
N LEU A 54 -7.83 -3.40 6.06
CA LEU A 54 -6.82 -4.45 6.01
C LEU A 54 -7.31 -5.53 5.06
N TYR A 55 -6.52 -5.88 4.04
CA TYR A 55 -6.83 -7.02 3.18
C TYR A 55 -5.62 -7.89 2.93
N ARG A 56 -5.86 -9.18 2.81
CA ARG A 56 -4.88 -10.17 2.38
C ARG A 56 -4.90 -10.27 0.87
N VAL A 57 -3.72 -10.38 0.27
CA VAL A 57 -3.53 -10.76 -1.13
C VAL A 57 -2.86 -12.14 -1.12
N TYR A 58 -3.40 -13.11 -1.84
CA TYR A 58 -2.88 -14.48 -1.81
C TYR A 58 -3.05 -15.24 -3.12
N ALA A 59 -2.10 -16.13 -3.42
CA ALA A 59 -2.14 -17.12 -4.49
C ALA A 59 -1.28 -18.32 -4.09
N ASP A 60 -1.84 -19.53 -4.19
CA ASP A 60 -1.18 -20.77 -3.74
C ASP A 60 -0.65 -20.62 -2.30
N ASP A 61 0.63 -20.91 -2.06
CA ASP A 61 1.28 -20.78 -0.75
C ASP A 61 1.79 -19.36 -0.46
N ASN A 62 1.63 -18.41 -1.39
CA ASN A 62 2.08 -17.04 -1.22
C ASN A 62 0.98 -16.15 -0.64
N SER A 63 1.35 -15.25 0.26
CA SER A 63 0.46 -14.16 0.64
C SER A 63 1.21 -12.93 1.13
N MET A 64 0.55 -11.78 1.06
CA MET A 64 0.95 -10.53 1.70
C MET A 64 -0.30 -9.85 2.26
N THR A 65 -0.11 -8.86 3.12
CA THR A 65 -1.20 -8.06 3.68
C THR A 65 -1.00 -6.59 3.31
N VAL A 66 -2.09 -5.89 3.01
CA VAL A 66 -2.08 -4.45 2.74
C VAL A 66 -2.97 -3.76 3.76
N ALA A 67 -2.43 -2.73 4.39
CA ALA A 67 -3.11 -1.90 5.38
C ALA A 67 -3.20 -0.47 4.87
N LEU A 68 -4.39 0.11 4.92
CA LEU A 68 -4.67 1.51 4.59
C LEU A 68 -5.28 2.20 5.82
N ASN A 69 -4.73 3.35 6.20
CA ASN A 69 -5.23 4.18 7.28
C ASN A 69 -5.62 5.56 6.74
N LEU A 70 -6.90 5.91 6.84
CA LEU A 70 -7.45 7.23 6.53
C LEU A 70 -7.78 8.02 7.81
N GLY A 71 -7.53 7.43 8.98
CA GLY A 71 -7.78 8.04 10.28
C GLY A 71 -6.63 8.92 10.74
N ASP A 72 -6.92 9.71 11.78
CA ASP A 72 -5.98 10.62 12.43
C ASP A 72 -5.14 9.95 13.54
N GLU A 73 -5.41 8.67 13.83
CA GLU A 73 -4.69 7.86 14.80
C GLU A 73 -4.02 6.66 14.12
N ALA A 74 -2.94 6.15 14.72
CA ALA A 74 -2.30 4.93 14.25
C ALA A 74 -3.24 3.73 14.45
N ILE A 75 -3.15 2.76 13.54
CA ILE A 75 -3.94 1.53 13.60
C ILE A 75 -3.01 0.32 13.72
N ASP A 76 -3.38 -0.59 14.62
CA ASP A 76 -2.60 -1.79 14.89
C ASP A 76 -3.32 -3.06 14.47
N TYR A 77 -2.66 -3.90 13.69
CA TYR A 77 -3.17 -5.21 13.27
C TYR A 77 -2.22 -6.34 13.64
N PRO A 78 -2.70 -7.59 13.75
CA PRO A 78 -1.81 -8.75 13.77
C PRO A 78 -1.00 -8.83 12.47
N ALA A 79 0.32 -8.95 12.58
CA ALA A 79 1.20 -9.13 11.44
C ALA A 79 1.11 -10.59 10.94
N ARG A 80 0.90 -10.76 9.63
CA ARG A 80 0.98 -12.06 8.94
C ARG A 80 2.25 -12.22 8.10
N GLY A 81 3.20 -11.32 8.31
CA GLY A 81 4.48 -11.22 7.62
C GLY A 81 5.49 -10.51 8.51
N SER A 82 6.75 -10.49 8.10
CA SER A 82 7.88 -9.99 8.90
C SER A 82 8.60 -8.82 8.25
N GLU A 83 8.20 -8.42 7.05
CA GLU A 83 8.86 -7.35 6.30
C GLU A 83 7.86 -6.32 5.79
N VAL A 84 8.21 -5.04 5.91
CA VAL A 84 7.50 -3.96 5.20
C VAL A 84 8.08 -3.88 3.79
N LEU A 85 7.33 -4.34 2.80
CA LEU A 85 7.75 -4.37 1.40
C LEU A 85 7.59 -3.02 0.70
N ALA A 86 6.64 -2.21 1.18
CA ALA A 86 6.39 -0.85 0.70
C ALA A 86 5.56 -0.05 1.71
N GLY A 87 5.66 1.27 1.62
CA GLY A 87 4.96 2.20 2.51
C GLY A 87 5.63 2.32 3.88
N GLU A 88 4.87 2.76 4.88
CA GLU A 88 5.37 3.04 6.22
C GLU A 88 4.56 2.28 7.27
N ALA A 89 5.24 1.43 8.02
CA ALA A 89 4.68 0.77 9.20
C ALA A 89 5.80 0.35 10.16
N HIS A 90 5.42 0.20 11.44
CA HIS A 90 6.28 -0.39 12.46
C HIS A 90 5.83 -1.83 12.72
N LEU A 91 6.76 -2.78 12.60
CA LEU A 91 6.54 -4.16 13.02
C LEU A 91 7.10 -4.37 14.43
N ASN A 92 6.27 -4.80 15.36
CA ASN A 92 6.68 -5.10 16.73
C ASN A 92 5.83 -6.25 17.30
N ASP A 93 6.46 -7.24 17.92
CA ASP A 93 5.81 -8.36 18.63
C ASP A 93 4.63 -9.00 17.86
N GLY A 94 4.82 -9.27 16.56
CA GLY A 94 3.78 -9.89 15.73
C GLY A 94 2.59 -8.96 15.43
N ARG A 95 2.75 -7.65 15.60
CA ARG A 95 1.82 -6.61 15.20
C ARG A 95 2.44 -5.67 14.18
N VAL A 96 1.60 -5.12 13.32
CA VAL A 96 1.95 -4.01 12.43
C VAL A 96 1.18 -2.77 12.89
N SER A 97 1.88 -1.66 13.04
CA SER A 97 1.33 -0.34 13.34
C SER A 97 1.49 0.57 12.13
N VAL A 98 0.38 1.07 11.60
CA VAL A 98 0.37 1.98 10.44
C VAL A 98 0.02 3.38 10.92
N PRO A 99 0.84 4.41 10.63
CA PRO A 99 0.60 5.76 11.11
C PRO A 99 -0.69 6.37 10.52
N PRO A 100 -1.20 7.46 11.11
CA PRO A 100 -2.28 8.25 10.54
C PRO A 100 -2.04 8.58 9.08
N HIS A 101 -3.08 8.50 8.24
CA HIS A 101 -3.01 8.78 6.79
C HIS A 101 -1.97 7.95 6.03
N GLY A 102 -1.52 6.84 6.63
CA GLY A 102 -0.48 5.96 6.13
C GLY A 102 -0.99 4.70 5.43
N TRP A 103 -0.06 3.98 4.82
CA TRP A 103 -0.31 2.67 4.23
C TRP A 103 0.95 1.82 4.27
N ALA A 104 0.78 0.50 4.24
CA ALA A 104 1.89 -0.43 4.12
C ALA A 104 1.51 -1.72 3.42
N VAL A 105 2.48 -2.34 2.76
CA VAL A 105 2.43 -3.72 2.26
C VAL A 105 3.38 -4.56 3.12
N ILE A 106 2.85 -5.62 3.71
CA ILE A 106 3.56 -6.52 4.62
C ILE A 106 3.67 -7.89 3.97
N GLY A 107 4.92 -8.37 3.81
CA GLY A 107 5.27 -9.67 3.24
C GLY A 107 5.69 -10.68 4.30
#